data_AF-A0A800J1M2-F1
#
_entry.id   AF-A0A800J1M2-F1
#
_cell.length_a   1.000
_cell.length_b   1.000
_cell.length_c   1.000
_cell.angle_alpha   90.00
_cell.angle_beta   90.00
_cell.angle_gamma   90.00
#
_symmetry.space_group_name_H-M   'P 1'
#
loop_
_entity.id
_entity.type
_entity.pdbx_description
1 polymer ?
#
loop_
_entity_poly.entity_id
_entity_poly.type
_entity_poly.pdbx_seq_one_letter_code
_entity_poly.pdbx_strand_id
1 'polypeptide(L)'
;EALYSQKGARDEVFDETLRVDYLEIPVYARLALPASPTLDAGLQLGGYVGIPLRARSVEEDFDLDANTDYGAMVGFDVGSGPYYVEGRYSLGLAQVSDDPEFIQDLPVGDLPDLKNQAVSLTFGVRFGGGGYGY
;
A
#
# COMPACT_ATOMS: atom_id res chain seq x y z
N GLU A 1 -9.16 -8.24 4.46
CA GLU A 1 -7.83 -8.52 3.91
C GLU A 1 -6.81 -7.79 4.80
N ALA A 2 -5.61 -8.35 4.97
CA ALA A 2 -4.48 -7.64 5.56
C ALA A 2 -3.26 -7.94 4.68
N LEU A 3 -2.46 -6.92 4.39
CA LEU A 3 -1.38 -6.98 3.40
C LEU A 3 -0.07 -6.65 4.10
N TYR A 4 0.97 -7.44 3.83
CA TYR A 4 2.33 -7.07 4.18
C TYR A 4 2.92 -6.25 3.03
N SER A 5 3.47 -5.08 3.36
CA SER A 5 4.00 -4.11 2.41
C SER A 5 5.36 -3.64 2.92
N GLN A 6 6.39 -3.68 2.06
CA GLN A 6 7.70 -3.10 2.38
C GLN A 6 7.87 -1.83 1.54
N LYS A 7 8.05 -0.70 2.22
CA LYS A 7 8.28 0.61 1.59
C LYS A 7 9.69 1.07 1.96
N GLY A 8 10.37 1.70 1.02
CA GLY A 8 11.72 2.22 1.25
C GLY A 8 11.90 3.58 0.62
N ALA A 9 12.65 4.43 1.32
CA ALA A 9 13.11 5.72 0.84
C ALA A 9 14.61 5.62 0.60
N ARG A 10 15.06 6.11 -0.57
CA ARG A 10 16.48 6.31 -0.82
C ARG A 10 16.78 7.78 -0.60
N ASP A 11 17.62 8.08 0.39
CA ASP A 11 18.15 9.42 0.55
C ASP A 11 19.38 9.55 -0.37
N GLU A 12 19.30 10.46 -1.35
CA GLU A 12 20.39 10.69 -2.30
C GLU A 12 21.58 11.43 -1.67
N VAL A 13 21.42 12.00 -0.47
CA VAL A 13 22.46 12.79 0.21
C VAL A 13 23.41 11.91 1.03
N PHE A 14 22.94 10.78 1.56
CA PHE A 14 23.73 9.91 2.45
C PHE A 14 23.94 8.47 1.91
N ASP A 15 23.40 8.12 0.74
CA ASP A 15 23.37 6.74 0.17
C ASP A 15 22.78 5.68 1.13
N GLU A 16 22.12 6.11 2.20
CA GLU A 16 21.43 5.25 3.14
C GLU A 16 20.07 4.82 2.56
N THR A 17 19.83 3.51 2.59
CA THR A 17 18.55 2.92 2.19
C THR A 17 17.73 2.61 3.44
N LEU A 18 16.71 3.42 3.72
CA LEU A 18 15.77 3.13 4.80
C LEU A 18 14.71 2.14 4.31
N ARG A 19 14.52 1.03 5.03
CA ARG A 19 13.45 0.05 4.74
C ARG A 19 12.50 -0.04 5.91
N VAL A 20 11.22 0.15 5.63
CA VAL A 20 10.15 0.07 6.63
C VAL A 20 9.09 -0.93 6.17
N ASP A 21 8.82 -1.88 7.04
CA ASP A 21 7.80 -2.90 6.87
C ASP A 21 6.48 -2.43 7.50
N TYR A 22 5.40 -2.53 6.74
CA TYR A 22 4.06 -2.14 7.14
C TYR A 22 3.08 -3.32 7.03
N LEU A 23 2.18 -3.40 8.01
CA LEU A 23 0.93 -4.15 7.90
C LEU A 23 -0.17 -3.20 7.43
N GLU A 24 -0.56 -3.34 6.18
CA GLU A 24 -1.61 -2.52 5.57
C GLU A 24 -2.98 -3.16 5.74
N ILE A 25 -3.91 -2.35 6.26
CA ILE A 25 -5.33 -2.65 6.39
C ILE A 25 -6.08 -1.79 5.37
N PRO A 26 -6.47 -2.35 4.22
CA PRO A 26 -7.24 -1.63 3.21
C PRO A 26 -8.72 -1.56 3.59
N VAL A 27 -9.36 -0.42 3.34
CA VAL A 27 -10.80 -0.19 3.47
C VAL A 27 -11.32 0.42 2.17
N TYR A 28 -12.16 -0.32 1.45
CA TYR A 28 -12.64 0.08 0.12
C TYR A 28 -14.06 -0.35 -0.18
N ALA A 29 -14.68 0.40 -1.08
CA ALA A 29 -15.89 -0.02 -1.77
C ALA A 29 -15.50 -0.74 -3.07
N ARG A 30 -16.19 -1.85 -3.37
CA ARG A 30 -16.08 -2.59 -4.64
C ARG A 30 -17.35 -2.41 -5.46
N LEU A 31 -17.22 -1.88 -6.66
CA LEU A 31 -18.27 -1.84 -7.67
C LEU A 31 -18.13 -3.06 -8.57
N ALA A 32 -19.04 -4.02 -8.42
CA ALA A 32 -19.10 -5.19 -9.29
C ALA A 32 -19.53 -4.79 -10.70
N LEU A 33 -18.72 -5.16 -11.68
CA LEU A 33 -18.96 -4.99 -13.10
C LEU A 33 -19.29 -6.37 -13.69
N PRO A 34 -20.58 -6.69 -13.91
CA PRO A 34 -20.97 -7.98 -14.47
C PRO A 34 -20.48 -8.07 -15.92
N ALA A 35 -19.40 -8.83 -16.14
CA ALA A 35 -18.83 -9.04 -17.46
C ALA A 35 -19.44 -10.26 -18.14
N SER A 36 -19.59 -11.39 -17.43
CA SER A 36 -20.28 -12.59 -17.90
C SER A 36 -20.72 -13.49 -16.74
N PRO A 37 -21.55 -14.54 -16.97
CA PRO A 37 -21.91 -15.51 -15.92
C PRO A 37 -20.72 -16.25 -15.29
N THR A 38 -19.56 -16.24 -15.97
CA THR A 38 -18.33 -16.92 -15.53
C THR A 38 -17.20 -15.96 -15.20
N LEU A 39 -17.37 -14.66 -15.46
CA LEU A 39 -16.37 -13.61 -15.24
C LEU A 39 -16.96 -12.51 -14.35
N ASP A 40 -16.37 -12.38 -13.17
CA ASP A 40 -16.63 -11.32 -12.20
C ASP A 40 -15.51 -10.30 -12.30
N ALA A 41 -15.84 -9.04 -12.57
CA ALA A 41 -14.90 -7.94 -12.56
C ALA A 41 -15.34 -6.90 -11.54
N GLY A 42 -14.40 -6.12 -11.01
CA GLY A 42 -14.69 -5.13 -9.99
C GLY A 42 -13.76 -3.94 -10.07
N LEU A 43 -14.31 -2.74 -9.86
CA LEU A 43 -13.53 -1.54 -9.57
C LEU A 43 -13.54 -1.30 -8.07
N GLN A 44 -12.38 -1.00 -7.49
CA GLN A 44 -12.19 -0.77 -6.07
C GLN A 44 -11.71 0.65 -5.83
N LEU A 45 -12.33 1.35 -4.88
CA LEU A 45 -11.95 2.70 -4.48
C LEU A 45 -12.01 2.80 -2.96
N GLY A 46 -10.96 3.33 -2.35
CA GLY A 46 -10.90 3.42 -0.90
C GLY A 46 -9.61 4.01 -0.38
N GLY A 47 -9.28 3.67 0.85
CA GLY A 47 -8.03 4.03 1.49
C GLY A 47 -7.41 2.84 2.21
N TYR A 48 -6.29 3.10 2.86
CA TYR A 48 -5.60 2.11 3.69
C TYR A 48 -4.97 2.79 4.90
N VAL A 49 -4.75 1.98 5.93
CA VAL A 49 -3.92 2.34 7.09
C VAL A 49 -2.81 1.31 7.19
N GLY A 50 -1.56 1.77 7.16
CA GLY A 50 -0.35 0.98 7.31
C GLY A 50 0.21 1.13 8.72
N ILE A 51 0.14 0.06 9.49
CA ILE A 51 0.75 -0.01 10.83
C ILE A 51 2.21 -0.46 10.64
N PRO A 52 3.21 0.32 11.07
CA PRO A 52 4.60 -0.09 10.95
C PRO A 52 4.86 -1.29 11.85
N LEU A 53 5.53 -2.29 11.29
CA LEU A 53 5.94 -3.51 12.00
C LEU A 53 7.41 -3.43 12.42
N ARG A 54 8.27 -2.97 11.52
CA ARG A 54 9.72 -2.83 11.72
C ARG A 54 10.27 -1.74 10.81
N ALA A 55 11.15 -0.90 11.34
CA ALA A 55 11.98 -0.01 10.54
C ALA A 55 13.45 -0.41 10.76
N ARG A 56 14.20 -0.62 9.69
CA ARG A 56 15.65 -0.90 9.77
C ARG A 56 16.39 0.03 8.82
N SER A 57 17.42 0.71 9.32
CA SER A 57 18.45 1.28 8.46
C SER A 57 19.40 0.17 8.02
N VAL A 58 19.86 0.22 6.76
CA VAL A 58 20.76 -0.80 6.19
C VAL A 58 22.19 -0.63 6.71
N GLU A 59 22.55 0.55 7.24
CA GLU A 59 23.90 0.87 7.71
C GLU A 59 24.06 0.84 9.24
N GLU A 60 23.02 1.16 10.00
CA GLU A 60 23.05 1.08 11.46
C GLU A 60 21.80 0.39 12.01
N ASP A 61 22.00 -0.64 12.85
CA ASP A 61 20.98 -1.50 13.48
C ASP A 61 20.23 -0.75 14.61
N PHE A 62 19.63 0.41 14.31
CA PHE A 62 18.77 1.16 15.24
C PHE A 62 17.29 0.94 14.89
N ASP A 63 16.47 0.73 15.94
CA ASP A 63 15.01 0.65 15.83
C ASP A 63 14.47 2.09 15.73
N LEU A 64 13.95 2.45 14.56
CA LEU A 64 13.29 3.75 14.34
C LEU A 64 11.79 3.61 14.63
N ASP A 65 11.23 4.54 15.40
CA ASP A 65 9.79 4.67 15.60
C ASP A 65 9.14 5.17 14.29
N ALA A 66 8.79 4.24 13.41
CA ALA A 66 8.08 4.57 12.18
C ALA A 66 6.65 5.03 12.48
N ASN A 67 6.17 6.01 11.71
CA ASN A 67 4.81 6.53 11.82
C ASN A 67 3.79 5.65 11.11
N THR A 68 2.53 5.75 11.54
CA THR A 68 1.39 5.11 10.85
C THR A 68 1.21 5.75 9.48
N ASP A 69 1.26 4.95 8.43
CA ASP A 69 1.00 5.38 7.06
C ASP A 69 -0.51 5.32 6.77
N TYR A 70 -1.00 6.23 5.95
CA TYR A 70 -2.37 6.18 5.46
C TYR A 70 -2.46 6.81 4.09
N GLY A 71 -3.41 6.34 3.29
CA GLY A 71 -3.51 6.80 1.92
C GLY A 71 -4.79 6.43 1.22
N ALA A 72 -4.86 6.84 -0.03
CA ALA A 72 -5.93 6.48 -0.95
C ALA A 72 -5.47 5.32 -1.84
N MET A 73 -6.43 4.54 -2.33
CA MET A 73 -6.15 3.48 -3.29
C MET A 73 -7.26 3.34 -4.33
N VAL A 74 -6.85 2.94 -5.52
CA VAL A 74 -7.72 2.49 -6.61
C VAL A 74 -7.25 1.13 -7.08
N GLY A 75 -8.18 0.23 -7.31
CA GLY A 75 -7.86 -1.12 -7.75
C GLY A 75 -8.87 -1.65 -8.74
N PHE A 76 -8.49 -2.72 -9.42
CA PHE A 76 -9.33 -3.49 -10.32
C PHE A 76 -9.10 -4.96 -10.03
N ASP A 77 -10.18 -5.73 -9.93
CA ASP A 77 -10.12 -7.18 -9.84
C ASP A 77 -10.88 -7.85 -10.98
N VAL A 78 -10.36 -8.99 -11.41
CA VAL A 78 -11.02 -9.89 -12.34
C VAL A 78 -10.88 -11.32 -11.83
N GLY A 79 -11.97 -12.06 -11.85
CA GLY A 79 -12.01 -13.43 -11.36
C GLY A 79 -12.95 -14.31 -12.16
N SER A 80 -12.71 -15.61 -12.05
CA SER A 80 -13.55 -16.65 -12.60
C SER A 80 -13.67 -17.79 -11.60
N GLY A 81 -14.91 -18.06 -11.18
CA GLY A 81 -15.18 -19.04 -10.13
C GLY A 81 -14.45 -18.67 -8.82
N PRO A 82 -13.67 -19.59 -8.22
CA PRO A 82 -12.97 -19.32 -6.97
C PRO A 82 -11.70 -18.49 -7.15
N TYR A 83 -11.17 -18.33 -8.37
CA TYR A 83 -9.90 -17.65 -8.59
C TYR A 83 -10.10 -16.19 -8.95
N TYR A 84 -9.22 -15.31 -8.44
CA TYR A 84 -9.18 -13.92 -8.85
C TYR A 84 -7.76 -13.36 -8.89
N VAL A 85 -7.61 -12.35 -9.72
CA VAL A 85 -6.42 -11.49 -9.81
C VAL A 85 -6.87 -10.07 -9.50
N GLU A 86 -6.11 -9.37 -8.69
CA GLU A 86 -6.33 -7.97 -8.36
C GLU A 86 -5.06 -7.18 -8.65
N GLY A 87 -5.23 -6.04 -9.32
CA GLY A 87 -4.21 -5.00 -9.42
C GLY A 87 -4.67 -3.77 -8.65
N ARG A 88 -3.80 -3.21 -7.82
CA ARG A 88 -4.12 -2.06 -6.99
C ARG A 88 -2.97 -1.07 -6.97
N TYR A 89 -3.33 0.20 -7.11
CA TYR A 89 -2.43 1.34 -6.98
C TYR A 89 -2.79 2.12 -5.72
N SER A 90 -1.81 2.30 -4.84
CA SER A 90 -1.95 3.05 -3.60
C SER A 90 -1.07 4.29 -3.58
N LEU A 91 -1.66 5.39 -3.13
CA LEU A 91 -1.05 6.69 -2.92
C LEU A 91 -1.01 6.94 -1.42
N GLY A 92 0.17 6.82 -0.81
CA GLY A 92 0.44 7.27 0.55
C GLY A 92 0.31 8.78 0.64
N LEU A 93 -0.50 9.23 1.61
CA LEU A 93 -0.73 10.63 1.91
C LEU A 93 0.04 11.08 3.17
N ALA A 94 0.60 10.14 3.93
CA ALA A 94 1.44 10.41 5.08
C ALA A 94 2.91 10.63 4.65
N GLN A 95 3.56 11.61 5.28
CA GLN A 95 5.01 11.78 5.20
C GLN A 95 5.69 10.71 6.07
N VAL A 96 6.83 10.19 5.60
CA VAL A 96 7.53 9.07 6.24
C VAL A 96 8.24 9.50 7.55
N SER A 97 8.52 10.79 7.74
CA SER A 97 9.14 11.34 8.95
C SER A 97 8.65 12.77 9.24
N ASP A 98 8.44 13.08 10.52
CA ASP A 98 8.12 14.41 11.07
C ASP A 98 9.29 14.95 11.93
N ASP A 99 10.53 14.47 11.74
CA ASP A 99 11.67 14.84 12.58
C ASP A 99 12.17 16.29 12.30
N PRO A 100 12.08 17.23 13.26
CA PRO A 100 12.48 18.62 13.07
C PRO A 100 13.99 18.85 12.94
N GLU A 101 14.85 17.89 13.28
CA GLU A 101 16.29 18.00 13.04
C GLU A 101 16.67 17.66 11.59
N PHE A 102 15.91 16.79 10.92
CA PHE A 102 16.04 16.50 9.49
C PHE A 102 15.49 17.63 8.59
N ILE A 103 14.52 18.41 9.10
CA ILE A 103 13.84 19.49 8.37
C ILE A 103 14.64 20.81 8.36
N GLN A 104 15.68 20.95 9.20
CA GLN A 104 16.43 22.22 9.34
C GLN A 104 17.41 22.55 8.22
N ASP A 105 17.78 21.59 7.37
CA ASP A 105 18.74 21.80 6.27
C ASP A 105 18.09 22.00 4.88
N LEU A 106 16.75 22.04 4.81
CA LEU A 106 16.01 22.27 3.57
C LEU A 106 15.40 23.68 3.53
N PRO A 107 15.56 24.44 2.42
CA PRO A 107 14.96 25.77 2.28
C PRO A 107 13.43 25.67 2.38
N VAL A 108 12.85 26.51 3.24
CA VAL A 108 11.40 26.63 3.49
C VAL A 108 10.67 26.94 2.18
N GLY A 109 10.17 25.91 1.52
CA GLY A 109 9.45 26.01 0.26
C GLY A 109 9.57 24.81 -0.68
N ASP A 110 10.52 23.90 -0.46
CA ASP A 110 10.77 22.76 -1.35
C ASP A 110 11.04 21.47 -0.55
N LEU A 111 10.13 21.14 0.38
CA LEU A 111 10.14 19.80 0.98
C LEU A 111 9.80 18.82 -0.15
N PRO A 112 10.70 17.89 -0.54
CA PRO A 112 10.32 16.85 -1.48
C PRO A 112 9.18 16.07 -0.83
N ASP A 113 7.98 16.24 -1.38
CA ASP A 113 6.81 15.44 -1.06
C ASP A 113 7.15 13.97 -1.36
N LEU A 114 7.85 13.29 -0.44
CA LEU A 114 8.22 11.89 -0.55
C LEU A 114 6.96 11.05 -0.26
N LYS A 115 6.00 11.16 -1.17
CA LYS A 115 4.72 10.45 -1.14
C LYS A 115 4.98 9.03 -1.56
N ASN A 116 4.79 8.09 -0.64
CA ASN A 116 4.91 6.68 -0.94
C ASN A 116 3.87 6.27 -1.99
N GLN A 117 4.30 5.68 -3.10
CA GLN A 117 3.41 5.10 -4.10
C GLN A 117 3.72 3.62 -4.23
N ALA A 118 2.70 2.77 -4.27
CA ALA A 118 2.89 1.35 -4.46
C ALA A 118 1.91 0.79 -5.50
N VAL A 119 2.43 -0.11 -6.34
CA VAL A 119 1.63 -0.98 -7.20
C VAL A 119 1.68 -2.37 -6.61
N SER A 120 0.51 -2.97 -6.40
CA SER A 120 0.37 -4.31 -5.86
C SER A 120 -0.39 -5.19 -6.84
N LEU A 121 0.05 -6.44 -6.94
CA LEU A 121 -0.60 -7.49 -7.72
C LEU A 121 -0.87 -8.66 -6.77
N THR A 122 -2.15 -9.05 -6.68
CA THR A 122 -2.61 -10.09 -5.78
C THR A 122 -3.26 -11.21 -6.57
N PHE A 123 -2.89 -12.45 -6.24
CA PHE A 123 -3.53 -13.65 -6.76
C PHE A 123 -4.22 -14.34 -5.59
N GLY A 124 -5.50 -14.68 -5.73
CA GLY A 124 -6.27 -15.21 -4.61
C GLY A 124 -7.29 -16.27 -4.98
N VAL A 125 -7.71 -17.00 -3.95
CA VAL A 125 -8.76 -18.03 -4.01
C VAL A 125 -9.84 -17.65 -3.00
N ARG A 126 -11.09 -17.53 -3.46
CA ARG A 126 -12.27 -17.24 -2.63
C ARG A 126 -12.93 -18.54 -2.22
N PHE A 127 -13.05 -18.75 -0.91
CA PHE A 127 -13.75 -19.90 -0.34
C PHE A 127 -15.18 -19.48 0.01
N GLY A 128 -16.19 -20.14 -0.60
CA GLY A 128 -17.60 -19.88 -0.29
C GLY A 128 -18.54 -19.54 -1.47
N GLY A 129 -18.20 -19.88 -2.70
CA GLY A 129 -19.04 -19.66 -3.89
C GLY A 129 -19.85 -20.89 -4.34
N GLY A 130 -20.58 -21.55 -3.42
CA GLY A 130 -21.59 -22.54 -3.79
C GLY A 130 -22.87 -21.83 -4.20
N GLY A 131 -22.96 -21.38 -5.44
CA GLY A 131 -24.12 -20.62 -5.91
C GLY A 131 -24.12 -20.37 -7.41
N TYR A 132 -23.97 -21.44 -8.20
CA TYR A 132 -24.41 -21.41 -9.60
C TYR A 132 -25.95 -21.38 -9.60
N GLY A 133 -26.52 -20.18 -9.51
CA GLY A 133 -27.94 -19.95 -9.75
C GLY A 133 -28.20 -19.93 -11.26
N TYR A 134 -28.75 -21.03 -11.77
CA TYR A 134 -29.45 -21.09 -13.06
C TYR A 134 -30.75 -20.27 -13.01
#